data_AF-Q581Y6-F1
#
_entry.id   AF-Q581Y6-F1
#
_cell.length_a   1.000
_cell.length_b   1.000
_cell.length_c   1.000
_cell.angle_alpha   90.00
_cell.angle_beta   90.00
_cell.angle_gamma   90.00
#
_symmetry.space_group_name_H-M   'P 1'
#
loop_
_entity.id
_entity.type
_entity.pdbx_description
1 polymer ?
#
loop_
_entity_poly.entity_id
_entity_poly.type
_entity_poly.pdbx_seq_one_letter_code
_entity_poly.pdbx_strand_id
1 'polypeptide(L)'
;MVVEYLGPADVQRLLALLSEGNCKFSFVEKEFKETFSKDTFAKVSRAIQRMIHDMIASPDGVGLVSSFFVLDVMCKMNCEQAKSAFYDALLELERIMRQDVCVMEQIKYASKEAKEGRRAHESVNSERYRLRSAVKSFAFRLLANRVAPDETPLMAISDKQEQIDTALNAWESNSICLKEPIAGVAEAWTLEAEKNACGTLSRISATLDNGGRAALVLKPVTPQLPSLSLVSGELQFLLPASPLNDLLLINSEVPTEEWKTAKRMVAAGCKGLLNKEEQQKLLQTLLAGDVFARVGISSVVLSRMAEHNPDVAASLILKLPAQEANQCVQSILKSSVPSEHVETVLLHASKVLQQASFRAYITNKLHHFKEKTTLSNEDKDEVKNFVRTLHQLLTKASKENKELYVADTLKTDITRLCERCDIPEVVTRWDELK
;
A
#
# COMPACT_ATOMS: atom_id res chain seq x y z
N MET A 1 -31.96 9.18 -7.92
CA MET A 1 -31.64 8.94 -9.34
C MET A 1 -31.64 7.44 -9.57
N VAL A 2 -32.46 6.93 -10.49
CA VAL A 2 -32.41 5.51 -10.88
C VAL A 2 -31.13 5.29 -11.69
N VAL A 3 -30.27 4.37 -11.26
CA VAL A 3 -29.07 4.02 -12.01
C VAL A 3 -29.51 3.19 -13.21
N GLU A 4 -29.52 3.80 -14.39
CA GLU A 4 -29.83 3.08 -15.62
C GLU A 4 -28.61 2.28 -16.10
N TYR A 5 -28.87 1.05 -16.54
CA TYR A 5 -27.91 0.11 -17.10
C TYR A 5 -28.18 -0.15 -18.58
N LEU A 6 -27.19 -0.68 -19.29
CA LEU A 6 -27.42 -1.23 -20.62
C LEU A 6 -28.42 -2.38 -20.54
N GLY A 7 -29.30 -2.48 -21.53
CA GLY A 7 -30.19 -3.61 -21.66
C GLY A 7 -29.42 -4.90 -22.00
N PRO A 8 -29.97 -6.09 -21.72
CA PRO A 8 -29.27 -7.36 -21.96
C PRO A 8 -28.78 -7.55 -23.40
N ALA A 9 -29.56 -7.12 -24.39
CA ALA A 9 -29.19 -7.22 -25.81
C ALA A 9 -27.97 -6.35 -26.15
N ASP A 10 -27.89 -5.15 -25.59
CA ASP A 10 -26.77 -4.24 -25.81
C ASP A 10 -25.52 -4.68 -25.05
N VAL A 11 -25.68 -5.31 -23.87
CA VAL A 11 -24.56 -5.98 -23.19
C VAL A 11 -23.97 -7.10 -24.05
N GLN A 12 -24.81 -7.91 -24.70
CA GLN A 12 -24.33 -8.97 -25.60
C GLN A 12 -23.62 -8.41 -26.83
N ARG A 13 -24.13 -7.33 -27.43
CA ARG A 13 -23.45 -6.62 -28.53
C ARG A 13 -22.10 -6.07 -28.11
N LEU A 14 -22.03 -5.47 -26.92
CA LEU A 14 -20.77 -4.98 -26.36
C LEU A 14 -19.79 -6.13 -26.13
N LEU A 15 -20.22 -7.24 -25.54
CA LEU A 15 -19.37 -8.41 -25.32
C LEU A 15 -18.84 -9.00 -26.63
N ALA A 16 -19.68 -9.12 -27.66
CA ALA A 16 -19.27 -9.59 -28.98
C ALA A 16 -18.15 -8.71 -29.56
N LEU A 17 -18.35 -7.38 -29.52
CA LEU A 17 -17.35 -6.42 -29.96
C LEU A 17 -16.03 -6.53 -29.17
N LEU A 18 -16.11 -6.68 -27.85
CA LEU A 18 -14.93 -6.75 -26.98
C LEU A 18 -14.14 -8.06 -27.15
N SER A 19 -14.82 -9.15 -27.51
CA SER A 19 -14.21 -10.48 -27.67
C SER A 19 -13.48 -10.70 -29.00
N GLU A 20 -13.67 -9.83 -29.99
CA GLU A 20 -13.10 -10.02 -31.33
C GLU A 20 -11.63 -9.57 -31.40
N GLY A 21 -10.73 -10.55 -31.38
CA GLY A 21 -9.29 -10.30 -31.35
C GLY A 21 -8.64 -9.99 -32.70
N ASN A 22 -9.27 -10.36 -33.82
CA ASN A 22 -8.68 -10.25 -35.15
C ASN A 22 -9.11 -8.99 -35.91
N CYS A 23 -10.17 -8.32 -35.46
CA CYS A 23 -10.61 -7.09 -36.10
C CYS A 23 -9.64 -5.95 -35.84
N LYS A 24 -9.47 -5.12 -36.86
CA LYS A 24 -8.71 -3.88 -36.77
C LYS A 24 -9.41 -2.90 -35.83
N PHE A 25 -8.65 -2.12 -35.08
CA PHE A 25 -9.21 -1.07 -34.22
C PHE A 25 -10.10 -0.07 -34.97
N SER A 26 -9.76 0.26 -36.23
CA SER A 26 -10.62 1.07 -37.10
C SER A 26 -12.00 0.46 -37.38
N PHE A 27 -12.08 -0.87 -37.49
CA PHE A 27 -13.35 -1.58 -37.64
C PHE A 27 -14.14 -1.58 -36.32
N VAL A 28 -13.47 -1.90 -35.22
CA VAL A 28 -14.07 -1.89 -33.86
C VAL A 28 -14.64 -0.51 -33.53
N GLU A 29 -13.91 0.57 -33.82
CA GLU A 29 -14.37 1.94 -33.60
C GLU A 29 -15.61 2.28 -34.44
N LYS A 30 -15.62 1.86 -35.71
CA LYS A 30 -16.75 2.07 -36.61
C LYS A 30 -17.99 1.34 -36.10
N GLU A 31 -17.86 0.05 -35.82
CA GLU A 31 -18.97 -0.79 -35.34
C GLU A 31 -19.50 -0.30 -33.99
N PHE A 32 -18.62 0.12 -33.08
CA PHE A 32 -19.00 0.72 -31.81
C PHE A 32 -19.87 1.96 -32.01
N LYS A 33 -19.43 2.89 -32.87
CA LYS A 33 -20.14 4.15 -33.15
C LYS A 33 -21.47 3.94 -33.88
N GLU A 34 -21.58 2.88 -34.68
CA GLU A 34 -22.83 2.49 -35.34
C GLU A 34 -23.82 1.82 -34.37
N THR A 35 -23.30 1.09 -33.37
CA THR A 35 -24.10 0.34 -32.40
C THR A 35 -24.56 1.17 -31.21
N PHE A 36 -23.70 2.05 -30.69
CA PHE A 36 -23.92 2.81 -29.45
C PHE A 36 -23.91 4.31 -29.73
N SER A 37 -25.02 4.98 -29.43
CA SER A 37 -25.11 6.44 -29.49
C SER A 37 -24.46 7.08 -28.26
N LYS A 38 -24.07 8.36 -28.37
CA LYS A 38 -23.47 9.14 -27.27
C LYS A 38 -24.28 9.10 -25.97
N ASP A 39 -25.62 9.09 -26.06
CA ASP A 39 -26.51 9.06 -24.90
C ASP A 39 -26.39 7.77 -24.08
N THR A 40 -25.86 6.70 -24.68
CA THR A 40 -25.66 5.41 -24.00
C THR A 40 -24.29 5.24 -23.37
N PHE A 41 -23.35 6.18 -23.62
CA PHE A 41 -21.94 6.02 -23.24
C PHE A 41 -21.75 5.83 -21.73
N ALA A 42 -22.46 6.56 -20.88
CA ALA A 42 -22.38 6.36 -19.43
C ALA A 42 -22.80 4.93 -19.01
N LYS A 43 -23.76 4.31 -19.71
CA LYS A 43 -24.20 2.94 -19.45
C LYS A 43 -23.15 1.92 -19.93
N VAL A 44 -22.52 2.19 -21.08
CA VAL A 44 -21.38 1.42 -21.62
C VAL A 44 -20.20 1.45 -20.64
N SER A 45 -19.76 2.64 -20.19
CA SER A 45 -18.64 2.76 -19.24
C SER A 45 -18.88 1.95 -17.96
N ARG A 46 -20.09 2.01 -17.39
CA ARG A 46 -20.45 1.21 -16.21
C ARG A 46 -20.46 -0.29 -16.47
N ALA A 47 -20.91 -0.71 -17.65
CA ALA A 47 -20.86 -2.12 -18.02
C ALA A 47 -19.40 -2.59 -18.11
N ILE A 48 -18.54 -1.82 -18.78
CA ILE A 48 -17.10 -2.11 -18.86
C ILE A 48 -16.48 -2.17 -17.46
N GLN A 49 -16.73 -1.18 -16.59
CA GLN A 49 -16.25 -1.18 -15.18
C GLN A 49 -16.61 -2.46 -14.42
N ARG A 50 -17.82 -2.98 -14.61
CA ARG A 50 -18.24 -4.24 -13.95
C ARG A 50 -17.53 -5.45 -14.50
N MET A 51 -17.24 -5.46 -15.81
CA MET A 51 -16.60 -6.58 -16.49
C MET A 51 -15.07 -6.57 -16.33
N ILE A 52 -14.47 -5.43 -15.98
CA ILE A 52 -13.02 -5.27 -15.90
C ILE A 52 -12.37 -6.27 -14.95
N HIS A 53 -12.93 -6.52 -13.76
CA HIS A 53 -12.34 -7.49 -12.82
C HIS A 53 -12.27 -8.90 -13.42
N ASP A 54 -13.33 -9.33 -14.11
CA ASP A 54 -13.39 -10.63 -14.77
C ASP A 54 -12.42 -10.68 -15.96
N MET A 55 -12.33 -9.58 -16.73
CA MET A 55 -11.41 -9.46 -17.87
C MET A 55 -9.93 -9.45 -17.46
N ILE A 56 -9.59 -8.83 -16.32
CA ILE A 56 -8.23 -8.85 -15.76
C ILE A 56 -7.86 -10.26 -15.24
N ALA A 57 -8.84 -11.02 -14.77
CA ALA A 57 -8.66 -12.41 -14.36
C ALA A 57 -8.56 -13.38 -15.57
N SER A 58 -9.06 -12.97 -16.73
CA SER A 58 -9.10 -13.77 -17.96
C SER A 58 -7.69 -14.08 -18.51
N PRO A 59 -7.45 -15.29 -19.06
CA PRO A 59 -6.17 -15.67 -19.64
C PRO A 59 -5.95 -15.19 -21.09
N ASP A 60 -6.91 -14.49 -21.71
CA ASP A 60 -6.85 -14.10 -23.12
C ASP A 60 -6.36 -12.66 -23.33
N GLY A 61 -6.63 -11.73 -22.41
CA GLY A 61 -6.26 -10.32 -22.50
C GLY A 61 -7.01 -9.49 -23.57
N VAL A 62 -7.55 -10.13 -24.61
CA VAL A 62 -8.25 -9.50 -25.74
C VAL A 62 -9.40 -8.61 -25.26
N GLY A 63 -10.27 -9.13 -24.40
CA GLY A 63 -11.41 -8.37 -23.87
C GLY A 63 -10.98 -7.10 -23.13
N LEU A 64 -9.84 -7.15 -22.43
CA LEU A 64 -9.32 -6.01 -21.68
C LEU A 64 -8.71 -4.96 -22.61
N VAL A 65 -7.94 -5.36 -23.63
CA VAL A 65 -7.43 -4.46 -24.67
C VAL A 65 -8.56 -3.73 -25.40
N SER A 66 -9.56 -4.49 -25.86
CA SER A 66 -10.73 -3.92 -26.55
C SER A 66 -11.50 -2.97 -25.63
N SER A 67 -11.58 -3.27 -24.34
CA SER A 67 -12.23 -2.40 -23.36
C SER A 67 -11.51 -1.06 -23.20
N PHE A 68 -10.18 -1.08 -23.05
CA PHE A 68 -9.39 0.15 -23.02
C PHE A 68 -9.54 0.96 -24.31
N PHE A 69 -9.57 0.29 -25.47
CA PHE A 69 -9.77 0.95 -26.75
C PHE A 69 -11.14 1.62 -26.87
N VAL A 70 -12.23 0.92 -26.52
CA VAL A 70 -13.60 1.48 -26.54
C VAL A 70 -13.71 2.66 -25.56
N LEU A 71 -13.14 2.55 -24.36
CA LEU A 71 -13.08 3.66 -23.41
C LEU A 71 -12.30 4.85 -23.98
N ASP A 72 -11.16 4.64 -24.64
CA ASP A 72 -10.39 5.69 -25.29
C ASP A 72 -11.18 6.39 -26.42
N VAL A 73 -11.91 5.64 -27.24
CA VAL A 73 -12.83 6.22 -28.25
C VAL A 73 -13.86 7.14 -27.59
N MET A 74 -14.44 6.72 -26.47
CA MET A 74 -15.40 7.53 -25.72
C MET A 74 -14.74 8.75 -25.05
N CYS A 75 -13.51 8.61 -24.54
CA CYS A 75 -12.71 9.70 -23.98
C CYS A 75 -12.46 10.79 -25.05
N LYS A 76 -12.07 10.39 -26.27
CA LYS A 76 -11.89 11.30 -27.42
C LYS A 76 -13.18 11.99 -27.85
N MET A 77 -14.33 11.44 -27.47
CA MET A 77 -15.66 12.04 -27.67
C MET A 77 -16.15 12.84 -26.46
N ASN A 78 -15.25 13.17 -25.51
CA ASN A 78 -15.49 13.95 -24.30
C ASN A 78 -16.46 13.28 -23.29
N CYS A 79 -16.41 11.96 -23.15
CA CYS A 79 -17.15 11.25 -22.11
C CYS A 79 -16.37 11.19 -20.78
N GLU A 80 -16.79 11.95 -19.78
CA GLU A 80 -16.15 11.96 -18.44
C GLU A 80 -16.24 10.61 -17.73
N GLN A 81 -17.36 9.89 -17.85
CA GLN A 81 -17.50 8.55 -17.27
C GLN A 81 -16.52 7.55 -17.88
N ALA A 82 -16.20 7.70 -19.17
CA ALA A 82 -15.21 6.85 -19.83
C ALA A 82 -13.79 7.15 -19.32
N LYS A 83 -13.45 8.43 -19.11
CA LYS A 83 -12.17 8.82 -18.50
C LYS A 83 -12.01 8.24 -17.11
N SER A 84 -13.05 8.35 -16.28
CA SER A 84 -13.08 7.75 -14.93
C SER A 84 -12.92 6.23 -15.00
N ALA A 85 -13.70 5.55 -15.86
CA ALA A 85 -13.61 4.11 -16.05
C ALA A 85 -12.24 3.64 -16.58
N PHE A 86 -11.62 4.41 -17.47
CA PHE A 86 -10.29 4.13 -18.01
C PHE A 86 -9.24 4.15 -16.90
N TYR A 87 -9.26 5.20 -16.08
CA TYR A 87 -8.30 5.34 -14.98
C TYR A 87 -8.52 4.30 -13.89
N ASP A 88 -9.78 4.00 -13.55
CA ASP A 88 -10.15 2.94 -12.59
C ASP A 88 -9.62 1.57 -13.04
N ALA A 89 -9.78 1.24 -14.32
CA ALA A 89 -9.25 0.02 -14.92
C ALA A 89 -7.72 -0.05 -14.88
N LEU A 90 -7.06 1.08 -15.12
CA LEU A 90 -5.59 1.19 -15.09
C LEU A 90 -5.05 0.98 -13.67
N LEU A 91 -5.70 1.55 -12.66
CA LEU A 91 -5.34 1.34 -11.24
C LEU A 91 -5.53 -0.11 -10.83
N GLU A 92 -6.65 -0.72 -11.21
CA GLU A 92 -6.93 -2.13 -10.89
C GLU A 92 -5.94 -3.06 -11.59
N LEU A 93 -5.58 -2.80 -12.84
CA LEU A 93 -4.56 -3.55 -13.57
C LEU A 93 -3.20 -3.48 -12.87
N GLU A 94 -2.77 -2.28 -12.45
CA GLU A 94 -1.53 -2.11 -11.70
C GLU A 94 -1.55 -2.83 -10.36
N ARG A 95 -2.67 -2.76 -9.63
CA ARG A 95 -2.85 -3.47 -8.36
C ARG A 95 -2.66 -4.98 -8.55
N ILE A 96 -3.25 -5.56 -9.59
CA ILE A 96 -3.11 -6.99 -9.89
C ILE A 96 -1.70 -7.34 -10.36
N MET A 97 -1.06 -6.51 -11.20
CA MET A 97 0.33 -6.73 -11.62
C MET A 97 1.29 -6.74 -10.42
N ARG A 98 1.08 -5.86 -9.44
CA ARG A 98 1.84 -5.86 -8.17
C ARG A 98 1.64 -7.16 -7.38
N GLN A 99 0.41 -7.68 -7.36
CA GLN A 99 0.13 -8.99 -6.76
C GLN A 99 0.82 -10.13 -7.50
N ASP A 100 0.87 -10.10 -8.83
CA ASP A 100 1.60 -11.10 -9.62
C ASP A 100 3.09 -11.11 -9.27
N VAL A 101 3.73 -9.94 -9.19
CA VAL A 101 5.14 -9.83 -8.78
C VAL A 101 5.36 -10.41 -7.39
N CYS A 102 4.45 -10.11 -6.44
CA CYS A 102 4.49 -10.69 -5.11
C CYS A 102 4.43 -12.22 -5.14
N VAL A 103 3.47 -12.77 -5.90
CA VAL A 103 3.29 -14.22 -6.04
C VAL A 103 4.50 -14.87 -6.72
N MET A 104 5.06 -14.26 -7.77
CA MET A 104 6.27 -14.77 -8.42
C MET A 104 7.46 -14.82 -7.46
N GLU A 105 7.67 -13.77 -6.64
CA GLU A 105 8.72 -13.77 -5.62
C GLU A 105 8.44 -14.82 -4.53
N GLN A 106 7.19 -15.01 -4.09
CA GLN A 106 6.84 -16.07 -3.15
C GLN A 106 7.14 -17.47 -3.71
N ILE A 107 6.81 -17.72 -4.98
CA ILE A 107 7.09 -19.00 -5.63
C ILE A 107 8.60 -19.25 -5.75
N LYS A 108 9.38 -18.21 -6.06
CA LYS A 108 10.84 -18.26 -6.12
C LYS A 108 11.46 -18.73 -4.79
N TYR A 109 10.91 -18.29 -3.66
CA TYR A 109 11.36 -18.64 -2.32
C TYR A 109 10.66 -19.85 -1.67
N ALA A 110 9.59 -20.39 -2.28
CA ALA A 110 8.96 -21.62 -1.80
C ALA A 110 9.94 -22.82 -1.88
N SER A 111 9.89 -23.71 -0.87
CA SER A 111 10.89 -24.78 -0.67
C SER A 111 10.99 -25.75 -1.86
N LYS A 112 12.13 -26.44 -1.95
CA LYS A 112 12.52 -27.33 -3.08
C LYS A 112 11.64 -28.58 -3.28
N GLU A 113 10.59 -28.79 -2.49
CA GLU A 113 9.91 -30.09 -2.35
C GLU A 113 8.82 -30.39 -3.40
N ALA A 114 8.48 -29.47 -4.29
CA ALA A 114 7.46 -29.70 -5.34
C ALA A 114 7.92 -29.23 -6.73
N LYS A 115 8.85 -29.95 -7.36
CA LYS A 115 9.49 -29.51 -8.63
C LYS A 115 8.55 -29.43 -9.84
N GLU A 116 7.51 -30.26 -9.93
CA GLU A 116 6.62 -30.28 -11.11
C GLU A 116 5.46 -29.29 -11.01
N GLY A 117 4.75 -29.25 -9.87
CA GLY A 117 3.68 -28.28 -9.63
C GLY A 117 4.17 -26.83 -9.64
N ARG A 118 5.41 -26.59 -9.19
CA ARG A 118 6.05 -25.28 -9.23
C ARG A 118 6.23 -24.75 -10.65
N ARG A 119 6.69 -25.57 -11.60
CA ARG A 119 6.90 -25.13 -13.00
C ARG A 119 5.60 -24.73 -13.70
N ALA A 120 4.52 -25.49 -13.49
CA ALA A 120 3.22 -25.17 -14.06
C ALA A 120 2.67 -23.85 -13.48
N HIS A 121 2.77 -23.66 -12.17
CA HIS A 121 2.34 -22.41 -11.52
C HIS A 121 3.20 -21.20 -11.89
N GLU A 122 4.52 -21.36 -12.00
CA GLU A 122 5.43 -20.32 -12.52
C GLU A 122 5.03 -19.92 -13.94
N SER A 123 4.83 -20.88 -14.84
CA SER A 123 4.45 -20.62 -16.23
C SER A 123 3.11 -19.89 -16.38
N VAL A 124 2.10 -20.27 -15.60
CA VAL A 124 0.77 -19.63 -15.65
C VAL A 124 0.83 -18.21 -15.11
N ASN A 125 1.56 -17.98 -14.01
CA ASN A 125 1.68 -16.65 -13.43
C ASN A 125 2.57 -15.72 -14.27
N SER A 126 3.64 -16.24 -14.88
CA SER A 126 4.47 -15.46 -15.80
C SER A 126 3.67 -15.04 -17.03
N GLU A 127 2.81 -15.91 -17.56
CA GLU A 127 1.99 -15.59 -18.73
C GLU A 127 0.90 -14.56 -18.38
N ARG A 128 0.26 -14.69 -17.22
CA ARG A 128 -0.69 -13.68 -16.72
C ARG A 128 -0.02 -12.31 -16.54
N TYR A 129 1.16 -12.28 -15.92
CA TYR A 129 1.92 -11.05 -15.75
C TYR A 129 2.30 -10.43 -17.11
N ARG A 130 2.72 -11.26 -18.07
CA ARG A 130 3.05 -10.82 -19.44
C ARG A 130 1.85 -10.18 -20.13
N LEU A 131 0.70 -10.85 -20.12
CA LEU A 131 -0.55 -10.34 -20.70
C LEU A 131 -0.96 -9.01 -20.06
N ARG A 132 -0.95 -8.92 -18.73
CA ARG A 132 -1.30 -7.69 -17.99
C ARG A 132 -0.33 -6.55 -18.25
N SER A 133 0.96 -6.86 -18.35
CA SER A 133 2.00 -5.89 -18.73
C SER A 133 1.79 -5.38 -20.16
N ALA A 134 1.46 -6.27 -21.11
CA ALA A 134 1.14 -5.89 -22.49
C ALA A 134 -0.08 -4.97 -22.56
N VAL A 135 -1.14 -5.29 -21.81
CA VAL A 135 -2.33 -4.44 -21.70
C VAL A 135 -1.98 -3.06 -21.12
N LYS A 136 -1.16 -3.00 -20.05
CA LYS A 136 -0.73 -1.72 -19.47
C LYS A 136 0.06 -0.89 -20.50
N SER A 137 0.98 -1.52 -21.22
CA SER A 137 1.74 -0.87 -22.30
C SER A 137 0.81 -0.33 -23.39
N PHE A 138 -0.21 -1.11 -23.78
CA PHE A 138 -1.22 -0.69 -24.74
C PHE A 138 -2.06 0.50 -24.23
N ALA A 139 -2.49 0.48 -22.96
CA ALA A 139 -3.21 1.61 -22.36
C ALA A 139 -2.37 2.90 -22.38
N PHE A 140 -1.06 2.82 -22.12
CA PHE A 140 -0.15 3.95 -22.28
C PHE A 140 -0.04 4.41 -23.73
N ARG A 141 0.02 3.48 -24.69
CA ARG A 141 -0.01 3.84 -26.12
C ARG A 141 -1.30 4.55 -26.52
N LEU A 142 -2.45 4.17 -25.96
CA LEU A 142 -3.72 4.87 -26.19
C LEU A 142 -3.65 6.31 -25.67
N LEU A 143 -3.27 6.48 -24.39
CA LEU A 143 -3.12 7.79 -23.77
C LEU A 143 -2.13 8.70 -24.52
N ALA A 144 -1.06 8.13 -25.07
CA ALA A 144 -0.08 8.84 -25.87
C ALA A 144 -0.49 9.06 -27.35
N ASN A 145 -1.67 8.58 -27.77
CA ASN A 145 -2.13 8.56 -29.16
C ASN A 145 -1.14 7.89 -30.14
N ARG A 146 -0.64 6.70 -29.77
CA ARG A 146 0.37 5.91 -30.50
C ARG A 146 -0.14 4.54 -30.97
N VAL A 147 -1.45 4.33 -31.00
CA VAL A 147 -2.07 3.12 -31.54
C VAL A 147 -2.45 3.36 -33.00
N ALA A 148 -1.97 2.49 -33.89
CA ALA A 148 -2.29 2.57 -35.31
C ALA A 148 -3.68 1.96 -35.59
N PRO A 149 -4.43 2.50 -36.57
CA PRO A 149 -5.81 2.07 -36.85
C PRO A 149 -5.91 0.66 -37.45
N ASP A 150 -4.81 0.11 -37.94
CA ASP A 150 -4.69 -1.22 -38.54
C ASP A 150 -4.21 -2.30 -37.58
N GLU A 151 -3.81 -1.93 -36.35
CA GLU A 151 -3.53 -2.88 -35.29
C GLU A 151 -4.80 -3.62 -34.83
N THR A 152 -4.62 -4.81 -34.27
CA THR A 152 -5.68 -5.64 -33.69
C THR A 152 -5.45 -5.87 -32.20
N PRO A 153 -6.49 -6.23 -31.42
CA PRO A 153 -6.31 -6.59 -30.02
C PRO A 153 -5.29 -7.72 -29.80
N LEU A 154 -5.26 -8.72 -30.68
CA LEU A 154 -4.28 -9.81 -30.61
C LEU A 154 -2.84 -9.32 -30.85
N MET A 155 -2.63 -8.39 -31.77
CA MET A 155 -1.30 -7.80 -32.00
C MET A 155 -0.78 -7.11 -30.73
N ALA A 156 -1.65 -6.34 -30.04
CA ALA A 156 -1.29 -5.58 -28.85
C ALA A 156 -0.81 -6.44 -27.65
N ILE A 157 -1.14 -7.72 -27.61
CA ILE A 157 -0.76 -8.65 -26.52
C ILE A 157 0.27 -9.70 -26.95
N SER A 158 0.73 -9.66 -28.20
CA SER A 158 1.63 -10.68 -28.77
C SER A 158 3.11 -10.44 -28.46
N ASP A 159 3.47 -9.28 -27.92
CA ASP A 159 4.85 -8.90 -27.62
C ASP A 159 5.47 -9.80 -26.54
N LYS A 160 6.80 -9.95 -26.62
CA LYS A 160 7.58 -10.65 -25.59
C LYS A 160 7.77 -9.77 -24.37
N GLN A 161 7.90 -10.38 -23.18
CA GLN A 161 8.08 -9.65 -21.91
C GLN A 161 9.19 -8.60 -21.97
N GLU A 162 10.36 -8.93 -22.53
CA GLU A 162 11.49 -7.99 -22.64
C GLU A 162 11.15 -6.72 -23.43
N GLN A 163 10.34 -6.84 -24.49
CA GLN A 163 9.89 -5.70 -25.30
C GLN A 163 8.88 -4.87 -24.53
N ILE A 164 7.97 -5.53 -23.82
CA ILE A 164 6.97 -4.90 -22.97
C ILE A 164 7.64 -4.09 -21.85
N ASP A 165 8.60 -4.69 -21.14
CA ASP A 165 9.34 -4.02 -20.05
C ASP A 165 10.13 -2.82 -20.58
N THR A 166 10.77 -2.96 -21.73
CA THR A 166 11.50 -1.85 -22.38
C THR A 166 10.55 -0.70 -22.71
N ALA A 167 9.36 -1.00 -23.27
CA ALA A 167 8.36 0.00 -23.59
C ALA A 167 7.80 0.68 -22.32
N LEU A 168 7.43 -0.09 -21.30
CA LEU A 168 6.91 0.42 -20.03
C LEU A 168 7.94 1.31 -19.32
N ASN A 169 9.20 0.89 -19.25
CA ASN A 169 10.28 1.71 -18.70
C ASN A 169 10.47 3.01 -19.48
N ALA A 170 10.39 2.98 -20.81
CA ALA A 170 10.49 4.18 -21.64
C ALA A 170 9.31 5.14 -21.39
N TRP A 171 8.09 4.61 -21.28
CA TRP A 171 6.88 5.38 -20.97
C TRP A 171 6.96 6.04 -19.58
N GLU A 172 7.37 5.29 -18.57
CA GLU A 172 7.43 5.76 -17.17
C GLU A 172 8.60 6.73 -16.95
N SER A 173 9.72 6.57 -17.66
CA SER A 173 10.90 7.46 -17.54
C SER A 173 10.78 8.77 -18.34
N ASN A 174 10.14 8.77 -19.52
CA ASN A 174 10.06 9.93 -20.42
C ASN A 174 8.66 10.58 -20.47
N SER A 175 8.09 10.84 -19.30
CA SER A 175 6.64 10.94 -19.10
C SER A 175 5.96 12.25 -19.57
N ILE A 176 6.50 13.05 -20.50
CA ILE A 176 5.78 14.27 -20.95
C ILE A 176 4.50 13.88 -21.69
N CYS A 177 4.58 12.92 -22.61
CA CYS A 177 3.43 12.47 -23.41
C CYS A 177 2.35 11.72 -22.61
N LEU A 178 2.64 11.31 -21.37
CA LEU A 178 1.70 10.57 -20.52
C LEU A 178 1.21 11.37 -19.32
N LYS A 179 2.01 12.30 -18.79
CA LYS A 179 1.63 13.11 -17.62
C LYS A 179 0.30 13.82 -17.80
N GLU A 180 0.13 14.52 -18.92
CA GLU A 180 -1.09 15.30 -19.19
C GLU A 180 -2.32 14.39 -19.42
N PRO A 181 -2.27 13.37 -20.30
CA PRO A 181 -3.40 12.44 -20.44
C PRO A 181 -3.77 11.71 -19.15
N ILE A 182 -2.78 11.24 -18.37
CA ILE A 182 -3.01 10.57 -17.08
C ILE A 182 -3.64 11.54 -16.09
N ALA A 183 -3.16 12.79 -16.00
CA ALA A 183 -3.75 13.80 -15.14
C ALA A 183 -5.22 14.08 -15.51
N GLY A 184 -5.54 14.16 -16.81
CA GLY A 184 -6.90 14.40 -17.28
C GLY A 184 -7.87 13.26 -16.93
N VAL A 185 -7.45 11.99 -17.06
CA VAL A 185 -8.32 10.86 -16.64
C VAL A 185 -8.40 10.72 -15.12
N ALA A 186 -7.32 11.06 -14.39
CA ALA A 186 -7.27 11.05 -12.94
C ALA A 186 -8.17 12.12 -12.31
N GLU A 187 -8.24 13.31 -12.91
CA GLU A 187 -9.14 14.39 -12.49
C GLU A 187 -10.60 13.98 -12.64
N ALA A 188 -10.98 13.44 -13.80
CA ALA A 188 -12.34 12.93 -14.03
C ALA A 188 -12.71 11.81 -13.05
N TRP A 189 -11.78 10.90 -12.76
CA TRP A 189 -11.98 9.86 -11.75
C TRP A 189 -12.15 10.43 -10.35
N THR A 190 -11.34 11.42 -9.96
CA THR A 190 -11.43 12.07 -8.65
C THR A 190 -12.79 12.75 -8.48
N LEU A 191 -13.24 13.49 -9.48
CA LEU A 191 -14.55 14.14 -9.48
C LEU A 191 -15.71 13.14 -9.38
N GLU A 192 -15.66 12.02 -10.11
CA GLU A 192 -16.69 10.98 -10.04
C GLU A 192 -16.65 10.23 -8.69
N ALA A 193 -15.46 9.98 -8.14
CA ALA A 193 -15.28 9.39 -6.81
C ALA A 193 -15.85 10.31 -5.71
N GLU A 194 -15.54 11.61 -5.78
CA GLU A 194 -16.10 12.63 -4.88
C GLU A 194 -17.62 12.74 -5.02
N LYS A 195 -18.15 12.71 -6.24
CA LYS A 195 -19.59 12.74 -6.50
C LYS A 195 -20.30 11.52 -5.94
N ASN A 196 -19.72 10.33 -6.09
CA ASN A 196 -20.26 9.09 -5.53
C ASN A 196 -20.18 9.08 -4.00
N ALA A 197 -19.09 9.60 -3.43
CA ALA A 197 -18.97 9.81 -1.99
C ALA A 197 -20.05 10.79 -1.51
N CYS A 198 -20.16 11.98 -2.10
CA CYS A 198 -21.18 12.97 -1.76
C CYS A 198 -22.62 12.46 -1.94
N GLY A 199 -22.90 11.70 -3.00
CA GLY A 199 -24.22 11.08 -3.23
C GLY A 199 -24.55 10.00 -2.21
N THR A 200 -23.54 9.23 -1.77
CA THR A 200 -23.69 8.29 -0.67
C THR A 200 -23.93 9.03 0.64
N LEU A 201 -23.22 10.14 0.86
CA LEU A 201 -23.40 11.00 2.03
C LEU A 201 -24.77 11.68 2.05
N SER A 202 -25.30 12.16 0.93
CA SER A 202 -26.64 12.78 0.89
C SER A 202 -27.75 11.77 1.20
N ARG A 203 -27.60 10.52 0.72
CA ARG A 203 -28.48 9.41 1.07
C ARG A 203 -28.39 9.07 2.56
N ILE A 204 -27.19 9.10 3.14
CA ILE A 204 -26.96 8.80 4.56
C ILE A 204 -27.41 9.97 5.45
N SER A 205 -27.18 11.23 5.05
CA SER A 205 -27.59 12.43 5.77
C SER A 205 -29.11 12.59 5.79
N ALA A 206 -29.79 12.25 4.69
CA ALA A 206 -31.25 12.18 4.65
C ALA A 206 -31.82 11.12 5.63
N THR A 207 -31.01 10.13 6.00
CA THR A 207 -31.36 9.13 7.02
C THR A 207 -30.99 9.60 8.45
N LEU A 208 -30.08 10.56 8.59
CA LEU A 208 -29.56 11.07 9.87
C LEU A 208 -30.32 12.27 10.45
N ASP A 209 -31.34 12.79 9.75
CA ASP A 209 -32.15 13.94 10.18
C ASP A 209 -32.93 13.75 11.50
N ASN A 210 -32.81 12.59 12.14
CA ASN A 210 -33.29 12.33 13.49
C ASN A 210 -32.16 12.49 14.53
N GLY A 211 -31.82 13.74 14.87
CA GLY A 211 -31.33 14.11 16.21
C GLY A 211 -29.82 13.98 16.52
N GLY A 212 -28.94 13.70 15.55
CA GLY A 212 -27.50 13.55 15.80
C GLY A 212 -26.62 14.59 15.09
N ARG A 213 -25.85 15.40 15.83
CA ARG A 213 -24.76 16.23 15.26
C ARG A 213 -23.55 15.35 14.95
N ALA A 214 -23.47 14.79 13.75
CA ALA A 214 -22.27 14.14 13.23
C ALA A 214 -21.61 15.06 12.17
N ALA A 215 -20.30 15.30 12.31
CA ALA A 215 -19.50 15.95 11.28
C ALA A 215 -18.91 14.89 10.36
N LEU A 216 -19.23 14.98 9.07
CA LEU A 216 -18.65 14.15 8.02
C LEU A 216 -17.31 14.74 7.58
N VAL A 217 -16.22 14.01 7.81
CA VAL A 217 -14.90 14.36 7.29
C VAL A 217 -14.68 13.57 6.01
N LEU A 218 -14.71 14.26 4.87
CA LEU A 218 -14.25 13.72 3.60
C LEU A 218 -12.72 13.80 3.58
N LYS A 219 -12.03 12.67 3.45
CA LYS A 219 -10.63 12.68 3.02
C LYS A 219 -10.63 12.96 1.52
N PRO A 220 -9.93 14.00 1.03
CA PRO A 220 -9.77 14.20 -0.40
C PRO A 220 -9.10 12.96 -1.00
N VAL A 221 -9.67 12.41 -2.07
CA VAL A 221 -9.07 11.31 -2.80
C VAL A 221 -7.97 11.89 -3.69
N THR A 222 -6.70 11.62 -3.37
CA THR A 222 -5.58 12.06 -4.22
C THR A 222 -5.24 10.95 -5.23
N PRO A 223 -5.25 11.22 -6.54
CA PRO A 223 -4.86 10.24 -7.54
C PRO A 223 -3.38 9.85 -7.39
N GLN A 224 -3.07 8.57 -7.55
CA GLN A 224 -1.69 8.05 -7.53
C GLN A 224 -1.20 7.84 -8.96
N LEU A 225 0.04 8.24 -9.25
CA LEU A 225 0.67 7.93 -10.54
C LEU A 225 0.91 6.42 -10.65
N PRO A 226 0.52 5.78 -11.77
CA PRO A 226 0.91 4.40 -12.02
C PRO A 226 2.42 4.31 -12.22
N SER A 227 3.13 3.55 -11.38
CA SER A 227 4.59 3.38 -11.49
C SER A 227 5.02 1.95 -11.16
N LEU A 228 5.85 1.33 -12.01
CA LEU A 228 6.39 -0.02 -11.82
C LEU A 228 7.58 -0.10 -10.86
N SER A 229 8.22 1.03 -10.55
CA SER A 229 9.50 1.03 -9.85
C SER A 229 9.36 0.61 -8.38
N LEU A 230 9.47 -0.69 -8.12
CA LEU A 230 9.69 -1.23 -6.79
C LEU A 230 11.12 -0.90 -6.34
N VAL A 231 11.26 0.03 -5.41
CA VAL A 231 12.54 0.29 -4.75
C VAL A 231 12.83 -0.86 -3.78
N SER A 232 14.09 -1.30 -3.71
CA SER A 232 14.52 -2.33 -2.76
C SER A 232 14.14 -1.91 -1.32
N GLY A 233 13.14 -2.57 -0.72
CA GLY A 233 12.49 -2.18 0.54
C GLY A 233 10.96 -2.05 0.46
N GLU A 234 10.39 -1.96 -0.74
CA GLU A 234 8.94 -1.80 -0.96
C GLU A 234 8.16 -3.12 -1.10
N LEU A 235 8.85 -4.26 -1.02
CA LEU A 235 8.23 -5.60 -0.99
C LEU A 235 7.18 -5.78 0.13
N GLN A 236 7.24 -4.93 1.16
CA GLN A 236 6.29 -4.89 2.27
C GLN A 236 4.93 -4.29 1.89
N PHE A 237 4.87 -3.48 0.82
CA PHE A 237 3.65 -2.89 0.27
C PHE A 237 2.97 -3.80 -0.78
N LEU A 238 3.61 -4.92 -1.15
CA LEU A 238 3.13 -5.86 -2.15
C LEU A 238 2.30 -7.03 -1.59
N LEU A 239 2.23 -7.16 -0.26
CA LEU A 239 1.32 -8.13 0.34
C LEU A 239 -0.11 -7.72 -0.01
N PRO A 240 -1.01 -8.64 -0.40
CA PRO A 240 -2.43 -8.37 -0.45
C PRO A 240 -2.86 -8.10 0.99
N ALA A 241 -2.72 -6.85 1.45
CA ALA A 241 -3.64 -6.36 2.44
C ALA A 241 -5.02 -6.60 1.82
N SER A 242 -5.81 -7.42 2.50
CA SER A 242 -7.27 -7.41 2.34
C SER A 242 -7.71 -5.95 2.16
N PRO A 243 -8.76 -5.64 1.38
CA PRO A 243 -9.43 -4.36 1.48
C PRO A 243 -10.04 -4.25 2.88
N LEU A 244 -9.20 -4.13 3.90
CA LEU A 244 -9.53 -3.78 5.26
C LEU A 244 -9.77 -2.29 5.21
N ASN A 245 -10.99 -1.96 4.79
CA ASN A 245 -11.80 -0.98 5.47
C ASN A 245 -11.21 0.44 5.55
N ASP A 246 -10.97 1.08 4.39
CA ASP A 246 -11.26 2.51 4.26
C ASP A 246 -12.60 2.75 3.52
N LEU A 247 -13.44 1.71 3.39
CA LEU A 247 -14.88 1.90 3.55
C LEU A 247 -15.05 2.33 5.00
N LEU A 248 -15.43 3.59 5.21
CA LEU A 248 -15.95 4.14 6.46
C LEU A 248 -16.42 3.00 7.37
N LEU A 249 -15.59 2.59 8.33
CA LEU A 249 -16.09 1.96 9.55
C LEU A 249 -16.92 3.07 10.20
N ILE A 250 -18.17 3.19 9.76
CA ILE A 250 -19.20 3.83 10.53
C ILE A 250 -19.26 2.96 11.76
N ASN A 251 -18.56 3.40 12.80
CA ASN A 251 -18.73 2.89 14.14
C ASN A 251 -20.18 3.27 14.50
N SER A 252 -21.12 2.40 14.13
CA SER A 252 -22.55 2.56 14.35
C SER A 252 -22.89 2.41 15.83
N GLU A 253 -21.95 1.89 16.61
CA GLU A 253 -22.09 1.79 18.05
C GLU A 253 -21.94 3.15 18.73
N VAL A 254 -22.87 3.43 19.63
CA VAL A 254 -22.91 4.65 20.42
C VAL A 254 -21.56 4.83 21.13
N PRO A 255 -20.94 6.03 21.07
CA PRO A 255 -19.72 6.33 21.80
C PRO A 255 -19.91 6.10 23.31
N THR A 256 -19.25 5.09 23.86
CA THR A 256 -19.24 4.84 25.30
C THR A 256 -18.37 5.88 26.02
N GLU A 257 -18.57 6.06 27.33
CA GLU A 257 -17.74 7.00 28.10
C GLU A 257 -16.28 6.52 28.17
N GLU A 258 -16.05 5.21 28.17
CA GLU A 258 -14.74 4.58 28.05
C GLU A 258 -14.09 4.95 26.71
N TRP A 259 -14.81 4.84 25.58
CA TRP A 259 -14.28 5.22 24.27
C TRP A 259 -13.95 6.72 24.20
N LYS A 260 -14.83 7.59 24.70
CA LYS A 260 -14.58 9.04 24.74
C LYS A 260 -13.37 9.38 25.59
N THR A 261 -13.24 8.71 26.75
CA THR A 261 -12.12 8.90 27.68
C THR A 261 -10.82 8.42 27.05
N ALA A 262 -10.80 7.21 26.48
CA ALA A 262 -9.64 6.66 25.79
C ALA A 262 -9.20 7.57 24.63
N LYS A 263 -10.13 8.00 23.76
CA LYS A 263 -9.82 8.89 22.63
C LYS A 263 -9.23 10.22 23.09
N ARG A 264 -9.76 10.82 24.16
CA ARG A 264 -9.24 12.06 24.74
C ARG A 264 -7.83 11.88 25.32
N MET A 265 -7.61 10.78 26.03
CA MET A 265 -6.31 10.46 26.64
C MET A 265 -5.25 10.09 25.60
N VAL A 266 -5.61 9.36 24.53
CA VAL A 266 -4.72 9.11 23.39
C VAL A 266 -4.32 10.43 22.74
N ALA A 267 -5.29 11.32 22.47
CA ALA A 267 -5.00 12.62 21.88
C ALA A 267 -4.12 13.52 22.77
N ALA A 268 -4.25 13.41 24.10
CA ALA A 268 -3.39 14.10 25.06
C ALA A 268 -1.97 13.51 25.04
N GLY A 269 -1.83 12.18 25.08
CA GLY A 269 -0.53 11.51 25.06
C GLY A 269 0.25 11.68 23.75
N CYS A 270 -0.45 11.89 22.63
CA CYS A 270 0.19 12.25 21.36
C CYS A 270 0.66 13.72 21.30
N LYS A 271 0.39 14.54 22.32
CA LYS A 271 0.75 15.98 22.36
C LYS A 271 1.66 16.33 23.55
N GLY A 272 1.86 15.41 24.48
CA GLY A 272 2.65 15.67 25.68
C GLY A 272 2.77 14.44 26.58
N LEU A 273 3.61 14.56 27.60
CA LEU A 273 3.87 13.50 28.58
C LEU A 273 2.64 13.29 29.47
N LEU A 274 2.17 12.05 29.54
CA LEU A 274 1.15 11.59 30.49
C LEU A 274 1.82 11.22 31.81
N ASN A 275 1.20 11.57 32.93
CA ASN A 275 1.68 11.10 34.23
C ASN A 275 1.38 9.60 34.43
N LYS A 276 2.01 8.95 35.42
CA LYS A 276 1.88 7.49 35.63
C LYS A 276 0.42 7.03 35.85
N GLU A 277 -0.39 7.84 36.53
CA GLU A 277 -1.80 7.52 36.77
C GLU A 277 -2.61 7.61 35.47
N GLU A 278 -2.35 8.61 34.64
CA GLU A 278 -2.94 8.78 33.32
C GLU A 278 -2.53 7.66 32.37
N GLN A 279 -1.26 7.25 32.38
CA GLN A 279 -0.78 6.12 31.57
C GLN A 279 -1.50 4.83 31.96
N GLN A 280 -1.59 4.53 33.26
CA GLN A 280 -2.30 3.34 33.75
C GLN A 280 -3.79 3.38 33.41
N LYS A 281 -4.44 4.54 33.63
CA LYS A 281 -5.85 4.72 33.32
C LYS A 281 -6.13 4.60 31.82
N LEU A 282 -5.26 5.11 30.96
CA LEU A 282 -5.38 4.95 29.50
C LEU A 282 -5.32 3.47 29.12
N LEU A 283 -4.31 2.75 29.61
CA LEU A 283 -4.14 1.32 29.31
C LEU A 283 -5.34 0.50 29.83
N GLN A 284 -5.83 0.76 31.04
CA GLN A 284 -7.03 0.10 31.57
C GLN A 284 -8.28 0.42 30.75
N THR A 285 -8.48 1.67 30.36
CA THR A 285 -9.65 2.09 29.58
C THR A 285 -9.65 1.44 28.19
N LEU A 286 -8.48 1.33 27.56
CA LEU A 286 -8.35 0.68 26.26
C LEU A 286 -8.59 -0.83 26.33
N LEU A 287 -8.31 -1.47 27.48
CA LEU A 287 -8.60 -2.88 27.72
C LEU A 287 -10.07 -3.17 28.05
N ALA A 288 -10.89 -2.14 28.23
CA ALA A 288 -12.32 -2.32 28.49
C ALA A 288 -13.03 -2.73 27.18
N GLY A 289 -13.44 -3.99 27.09
CA GLY A 289 -14.20 -4.51 25.95
C GLY A 289 -13.42 -4.38 24.63
N ASP A 290 -14.05 -3.75 23.65
CA ASP A 290 -13.51 -3.54 22.30
C ASP A 290 -12.97 -2.10 22.09
N VAL A 291 -12.82 -1.32 23.17
CA VAL A 291 -12.43 0.09 23.10
C VAL A 291 -11.12 0.29 22.34
N PHE A 292 -10.13 -0.59 22.54
CA PHE A 292 -8.86 -0.54 21.78
C PHE A 292 -9.09 -0.58 20.25
N ALA A 293 -9.94 -1.50 19.77
CA ALA A 293 -10.26 -1.62 18.35
C ALA A 293 -11.07 -0.41 17.86
N ARG A 294 -12.03 0.07 18.67
CA ARG A 294 -12.89 1.22 18.32
C ARG A 294 -12.18 2.56 18.31
N VAL A 295 -11.08 2.74 19.04
CA VAL A 295 -10.32 4.02 19.09
C VAL A 295 -9.52 4.25 17.80
N GLY A 296 -9.09 3.17 17.11
CA GLY A 296 -8.34 3.27 15.86
C GLY A 296 -6.87 3.64 16.08
N ILE A 297 -6.15 2.85 16.87
CA ILE A 297 -4.71 3.03 17.11
C ILE A 297 -3.93 2.69 15.84
N SER A 298 -3.50 3.70 15.09
CA SER A 298 -2.70 3.56 13.88
C SER A 298 -1.19 3.75 14.14
N SER A 299 -0.35 3.38 13.17
CA SER A 299 1.10 3.63 13.23
C SER A 299 1.43 5.11 13.45
N VAL A 300 0.68 6.03 12.85
CA VAL A 300 0.85 7.49 13.04
C VAL A 300 0.56 7.91 14.48
N VAL A 301 -0.52 7.37 15.07
CA VAL A 301 -0.86 7.64 16.48
C VAL A 301 0.21 7.09 17.40
N LEU A 302 0.71 5.88 17.13
CA LEU A 302 1.76 5.24 17.92
C LEU A 302 3.10 5.96 17.81
N SER A 303 3.48 6.46 16.63
CA SER A 303 4.70 7.26 16.47
C SER A 303 4.62 8.56 17.26
N ARG A 304 3.49 9.30 17.19
CA ARG A 304 3.28 10.51 18.02
C ARG A 304 3.20 10.20 19.52
N MET A 305 2.61 9.06 19.89
CA MET A 305 2.62 8.60 21.27
C MET A 305 4.04 8.28 21.72
N ALA A 306 4.86 7.65 20.87
CA ALA A 306 6.25 7.31 21.18
C ALA A 306 7.15 8.54 21.33
N GLU A 307 6.84 9.66 20.66
CA GLU A 307 7.57 10.94 20.84
C GLU A 307 7.54 11.45 22.28
N HIS A 308 6.48 11.17 23.05
CA HIS A 308 6.31 11.68 24.41
C HIS A 308 6.16 10.60 25.48
N ASN A 309 5.60 9.44 25.13
CA ASN A 309 5.21 8.36 26.03
C ASN A 309 5.61 6.98 25.44
N PRO A 310 6.92 6.69 25.30
CA PRO A 310 7.39 5.47 24.66
C PRO A 310 6.89 4.18 25.33
N ASP A 311 6.77 4.14 26.65
CA ASP A 311 6.25 2.97 27.39
C ASP A 311 4.79 2.67 27.06
N VAL A 312 3.98 3.72 26.89
CA VAL A 312 2.58 3.59 26.47
C VAL A 312 2.54 3.09 25.03
N ALA A 313 3.30 3.68 24.13
CA ALA A 313 3.37 3.24 22.73
C ALA A 313 3.76 1.75 22.65
N ALA A 314 4.78 1.30 23.39
CA ALA A 314 5.18 -0.10 23.46
C ALA A 314 4.06 -1.00 24.00
N SER A 315 3.38 -0.58 25.07
CA SER A 315 2.26 -1.32 25.65
C SER A 315 1.09 -1.47 24.68
N LEU A 316 0.82 -0.45 23.86
CA LEU A 316 -0.20 -0.50 22.81
C LEU A 316 0.24 -1.38 21.62
N ILE A 317 1.51 -1.32 21.23
CA ILE A 317 2.08 -2.19 20.18
C ILE A 317 1.94 -3.67 20.56
N LEU A 318 2.17 -4.02 21.83
CA LEU A 318 1.98 -5.39 22.33
C LEU A 318 0.54 -5.91 22.24
N LYS A 319 -0.45 -5.03 21.99
CA LYS A 319 -1.86 -5.41 21.79
C LYS A 319 -2.23 -5.62 20.33
N LEU A 320 -1.38 -5.21 19.41
CA LEU A 320 -1.60 -5.41 17.99
C LEU A 320 -1.21 -6.84 17.56
N PRO A 321 -1.83 -7.39 16.50
CA PRO A 321 -1.32 -8.59 15.84
C PRO A 321 0.15 -8.41 15.44
N ALA A 322 0.94 -9.48 15.50
CA ALA A 322 2.41 -9.41 15.32
C ALA A 322 2.86 -8.71 14.02
N GLN A 323 2.10 -8.84 12.94
CA GLN A 323 2.38 -8.15 11.67
C GLN A 323 2.17 -6.63 11.78
N GLU A 324 1.04 -6.18 12.32
CA GLU A 324 0.73 -4.77 12.54
C GLU A 324 1.67 -4.15 13.58
N ALA A 325 1.99 -4.88 14.65
CA ALA A 325 2.96 -4.48 15.65
C ALA A 325 4.32 -4.17 15.01
N ASN A 326 4.81 -5.06 14.15
CA ASN A 326 6.07 -4.86 13.46
C ASN A 326 6.04 -3.68 12.47
N GLN A 327 4.93 -3.46 11.76
CA GLN A 327 4.74 -2.28 10.91
C GLN A 327 4.78 -0.98 11.72
N CYS A 328 4.17 -0.97 12.91
CA CYS A 328 4.21 0.18 13.80
C CYS A 328 5.64 0.45 14.31
N VAL A 329 6.38 -0.60 14.69
CA VAL A 329 7.79 -0.47 15.09
C VAL A 329 8.64 0.08 13.93
N GLN A 330 8.46 -0.43 12.70
CA GLN A 330 9.13 0.09 11.51
C GLN A 330 8.78 1.56 11.24
N SER A 331 7.53 1.96 11.47
CA SER A 331 7.12 3.36 11.33
C SER A 331 7.80 4.25 12.37
N ILE A 332 7.89 3.80 13.62
CA ILE A 332 8.62 4.51 14.68
C ILE A 332 10.10 4.66 14.33
N LEU A 333 10.75 3.59 13.85
CA LEU A 333 12.16 3.58 13.44
C LEU A 333 12.49 4.53 12.28
N LYS A 334 11.50 4.84 11.44
CA LYS A 334 11.62 5.75 10.28
C LYS A 334 11.13 7.18 10.58
N SER A 335 10.56 7.41 11.76
CA SER A 335 9.99 8.70 12.16
C SER A 335 11.01 9.58 12.87
N SER A 336 10.60 10.80 13.26
CA SER A 336 11.38 11.77 14.02
C SER A 336 11.42 11.51 15.54
N VAL A 337 11.05 10.30 16.00
CA VAL A 337 11.04 9.96 17.43
C VAL A 337 12.47 10.00 17.99
N PRO A 338 12.70 10.65 19.15
CA PRO A 338 14.00 10.68 19.80
C PRO A 338 14.59 9.28 20.01
N SER A 339 15.90 9.13 19.82
CA SER A 339 16.51 7.80 19.83
C SER A 339 16.34 7.04 21.14
N GLU A 340 16.36 7.73 22.28
CA GLU A 340 16.11 7.13 23.60
C GLU A 340 14.68 6.60 23.75
N HIS A 341 13.71 7.26 23.12
CA HIS A 341 12.31 6.83 23.11
C HIS A 341 12.14 5.62 22.19
N VAL A 342 12.81 5.60 21.02
CA VAL A 342 12.86 4.41 20.16
C VAL A 342 13.42 3.21 20.92
N GLU A 343 14.53 3.37 21.63
CA GLU A 343 15.15 2.30 22.42
C GLU A 343 14.21 1.79 23.51
N THR A 344 13.52 2.69 24.20
CA THR A 344 12.49 2.36 25.18
C THR A 344 11.34 1.56 24.57
N VAL A 345 10.87 1.95 23.37
CA VAL A 345 9.83 1.19 22.65
C VAL A 345 10.31 -0.21 22.29
N LEU A 346 11.52 -0.34 21.74
CA LEU A 346 12.08 -1.63 21.33
C LEU A 346 12.26 -2.59 22.52
N LEU A 347 12.72 -2.07 23.66
CA LEU A 347 12.93 -2.86 24.88
C LEU A 347 11.60 -3.35 25.46
N HIS A 348 10.57 -2.50 25.53
CA HIS A 348 9.29 -2.87 26.12
C HIS A 348 8.38 -3.66 25.15
N ALA A 349 8.55 -3.49 23.84
CA ALA A 349 7.85 -4.27 22.81
C ALA A 349 8.69 -5.46 22.28
N SER A 350 9.73 -5.88 23.00
CA SER A 350 10.70 -6.87 22.53
C SER A 350 10.08 -8.22 22.13
N LYS A 351 8.97 -8.59 22.78
CA LYS A 351 8.22 -9.83 22.50
C LYS A 351 7.64 -9.91 21.09
N VAL A 352 7.30 -8.77 20.48
CA VAL A 352 6.72 -8.70 19.11
C VAL A 352 7.72 -8.15 18.09
N LEU A 353 8.95 -7.86 18.52
CA LEU A 353 9.99 -7.32 17.68
C LEU A 353 10.48 -8.37 16.68
N GLN A 354 10.39 -8.09 15.38
CA GLN A 354 10.93 -8.99 14.36
C GLN A 354 12.38 -8.66 14.02
N GLN A 355 13.12 -9.66 13.54
CA GLN A 355 14.52 -9.54 13.15
C GLN A 355 14.77 -8.42 12.11
N ALA A 356 13.81 -8.16 11.21
CA ALA A 356 13.90 -7.06 10.24
C ALA A 356 13.95 -5.67 10.91
N SER A 357 13.15 -5.46 11.96
CA SER A 357 13.11 -4.20 12.74
C SER A 357 14.34 -4.04 13.61
N PHE A 358 14.80 -5.14 14.22
CA PHE A 358 16.04 -5.14 14.98
C PHE A 358 17.26 -4.82 14.09
N ARG A 359 17.35 -5.44 12.90
CA ARG A 359 18.39 -5.15 11.92
C ARG A 359 18.33 -3.68 11.46
N ALA A 360 17.13 -3.16 11.17
CA ALA A 360 16.96 -1.76 10.77
C ALA A 360 17.42 -0.78 11.85
N TYR A 361 17.08 -1.03 13.11
CA TYR A 361 17.58 -0.24 14.25
C TYR A 361 19.12 -0.22 14.31
N ILE A 362 19.77 -1.39 14.24
CA ILE A 362 21.24 -1.49 14.25
C ILE A 362 21.84 -0.73 13.06
N THR A 363 21.32 -0.93 11.86
CA THR A 363 21.83 -0.26 10.66
C THR A 363 21.68 1.26 10.75
N ASN A 364 20.55 1.77 11.24
CA ASN A 364 20.34 3.21 11.43
C ASN A 364 21.32 3.81 12.45
N LYS A 365 21.56 3.10 13.57
CA LYS A 365 22.55 3.51 14.59
C LYS A 365 23.97 3.53 14.04
N LEU A 366 24.39 2.48 13.34
CA LEU A 366 25.71 2.43 12.72
C LEU A 366 25.88 3.53 11.67
N HIS A 367 24.85 3.80 10.86
CA HIS A 367 24.86 4.87 9.87
C HIS A 367 25.03 6.25 10.53
N HIS A 368 24.37 6.51 11.65
CA HIS A 368 24.47 7.77 12.39
C HIS A 368 25.93 8.09 12.81
N PHE A 369 26.73 7.08 13.16
CA PHE A 369 28.13 7.25 13.59
C PHE A 369 29.16 7.04 12.47
N LYS A 370 28.74 6.70 11.25
CA LYS A 370 29.64 6.33 10.16
C LYS A 370 30.52 7.50 9.69
N GLU A 371 29.97 8.72 9.66
CA GLU A 371 30.65 9.91 9.14
C GLU A 371 31.39 10.72 10.23
N LYS A 372 31.04 10.51 11.50
CA LYS A 372 31.73 11.16 12.63
C LYS A 372 33.11 10.54 12.75
N THR A 373 34.19 11.29 12.55
CA THR A 373 35.57 10.77 12.72
C THR A 373 35.96 10.68 14.19
N THR A 374 35.65 11.73 14.95
CA THR A 374 35.78 11.81 16.41
C THR A 374 34.39 11.78 17.05
N LEU A 375 34.28 11.12 18.21
CA LEU A 375 33.03 11.04 18.97
C LEU A 375 33.07 12.07 20.10
N SER A 376 32.09 12.96 20.14
CA SER A 376 31.87 13.87 21.26
C SER A 376 31.44 13.10 22.53
N ASN A 377 31.41 13.74 23.69
CA ASN A 377 30.92 13.08 24.91
C ASN A 377 29.45 12.63 24.78
N GLU A 378 28.62 13.44 24.12
CA GLU A 378 27.22 13.09 23.82
C GLU A 378 27.15 11.85 22.91
N ASP A 379 28.01 11.79 21.88
CA ASP A 379 28.10 10.60 21.02
C ASP A 379 28.52 9.35 21.79
N LYS A 380 29.47 9.49 22.72
CA LYS A 380 29.92 8.37 23.55
C LYS A 380 28.80 7.86 24.47
N ASP A 381 28.00 8.76 25.03
CA ASP A 381 26.82 8.40 25.81
C ASP A 381 25.74 7.71 24.95
N GLU A 382 25.53 8.17 23.72
CA GLU A 382 24.64 7.50 22.77
C GLU A 382 25.13 6.10 22.38
N VAL A 383 26.44 5.91 22.14
CA VAL A 383 27.03 4.60 21.86
C VAL A 383 26.89 3.68 23.09
N LYS A 384 27.10 4.22 24.29
CA LYS A 384 26.90 3.47 25.54
C LYS A 384 25.45 3.01 25.69
N ASN A 385 24.48 3.87 25.38
CA ASN A 385 23.05 3.53 25.38
C ASN A 385 22.71 2.47 24.32
N PHE A 386 23.24 2.62 23.10
CA PHE A 386 23.07 1.65 22.03
C PHE A 386 23.55 0.25 22.44
N VAL A 387 24.77 0.11 22.96
CA VAL A 387 25.33 -1.17 23.39
C VAL A 387 24.55 -1.74 24.58
N ARG A 388 24.12 -0.89 25.52
CA ARG A 388 23.24 -1.32 26.62
C ARG A 388 21.91 -1.86 26.12
N THR A 389 21.31 -1.21 25.12
CA THR A 389 20.04 -1.63 24.51
C THR A 389 20.20 -2.95 23.76
N LEU A 390 21.27 -3.12 22.98
CA LEU A 390 21.61 -4.41 22.35
C LEU A 390 21.78 -5.51 23.39
N HIS A 391 22.52 -5.23 24.46
CA HIS A 391 22.72 -6.19 25.54
C HIS A 391 21.39 -6.62 26.14
N GLN A 392 20.50 -5.67 26.46
CA GLN A 392 19.20 -5.99 27.04
C GLN A 392 18.30 -6.78 26.09
N LEU A 393 18.27 -6.43 24.79
CA LEU A 393 17.48 -7.16 23.79
C LEU A 393 17.97 -8.61 23.60
N LEU A 394 19.28 -8.82 23.57
CA LEU A 394 19.88 -10.13 23.29
C LEU A 394 20.01 -11.04 24.52
N THR A 395 20.08 -10.48 25.73
CA THR A 395 20.25 -11.28 26.98
C THR A 395 18.99 -11.36 27.82
N LYS A 396 18.30 -10.24 28.03
CA LYS A 396 17.11 -10.19 28.90
C LYS A 396 15.86 -10.55 28.11
N ALA A 397 15.65 -9.88 26.99
CA ALA A 397 14.46 -10.10 26.16
C ALA A 397 14.53 -11.38 25.32
N SER A 398 15.71 -12.00 25.15
CA SER A 398 15.85 -13.28 24.46
C SER A 398 15.12 -14.44 25.15
N LYS A 399 14.78 -14.28 26.43
CA LYS A 399 13.87 -15.21 27.13
C LYS A 399 12.47 -15.22 26.51
N GLU A 400 12.03 -14.09 25.97
CA GLU A 400 10.71 -13.92 25.36
C GLU A 400 10.76 -14.03 23.83
N ASN A 401 11.89 -13.66 23.22
CA ASN A 401 12.07 -13.64 21.77
C ASN A 401 13.46 -14.15 21.36
N LYS A 402 13.55 -15.43 21.01
CA LYS A 402 14.81 -16.10 20.62
C LYS A 402 15.20 -15.86 19.16
N GLU A 403 14.40 -15.11 18.40
CA GLU A 403 14.63 -14.90 16.97
C GLU A 403 15.57 -13.73 16.67
N LEU A 404 15.91 -12.93 17.69
CA LEU A 404 16.78 -11.77 17.55
C LEU A 404 18.25 -12.18 17.62
N TYR A 405 19.02 -11.77 16.61
CA TYR A 405 20.46 -11.97 16.57
C TYR A 405 21.15 -10.83 15.81
N VAL A 406 22.42 -10.58 16.10
CA VAL A 406 23.24 -9.64 15.31
C VAL A 406 23.86 -10.41 14.15
N ALA A 407 23.52 -10.05 12.92
CA ALA A 407 24.14 -10.65 11.74
C ALA A 407 25.65 -10.43 11.72
N ASP A 408 26.44 -11.42 11.29
CA ASP A 408 27.91 -11.37 11.34
C ASP A 408 28.48 -10.17 10.57
N THR A 409 27.81 -9.76 9.49
CA THR A 409 28.19 -8.56 8.72
C THR A 409 28.13 -7.27 9.53
N LEU A 410 27.26 -7.20 10.55
CA LEU A 410 27.12 -6.02 11.43
C LEU A 410 28.03 -6.11 12.66
N LYS A 411 28.47 -7.30 13.07
CA LYS A 411 29.33 -7.49 14.26
C LYS A 411 30.65 -6.72 14.11
N THR A 412 31.26 -6.73 12.93
CA THR A 412 32.50 -6.00 12.64
C THR A 412 32.32 -4.49 12.80
N ASP A 413 31.21 -3.94 12.29
CA ASP A 413 30.93 -2.51 12.37
C ASP A 413 30.62 -2.06 13.79
N ILE A 414 29.88 -2.87 14.57
CA ILE A 414 29.63 -2.60 15.99
C ILE A 414 30.94 -2.68 16.79
N THR A 415 31.80 -3.66 16.51
CA THR A 415 33.10 -3.78 17.18
C THR A 415 33.95 -2.53 16.97
N ARG A 416 34.06 -2.06 15.72
CA ARG A 416 34.77 -0.82 15.39
C ARG A 416 34.16 0.40 16.10
N LEU A 417 32.84 0.49 16.20
CA LEU A 417 32.19 1.60 16.92
C LEU A 417 32.49 1.57 18.42
N CYS A 418 32.48 0.39 19.05
CA CYS A 418 32.77 0.22 20.47
C CYS A 418 34.23 0.57 20.80
N GLU A 419 35.18 0.12 19.97
CA GLU A 419 36.60 0.45 20.09
C GLU A 419 36.85 1.96 19.95
N ARG A 420 36.14 2.62 19.03
CA ARG A 420 36.23 4.08 18.83
C ARG A 420 35.63 4.92 19.96
N CYS A 421 34.69 4.37 20.72
CA CYS A 421 34.05 5.07 21.86
C CYS A 421 35.04 5.32 23.00
N ASP A 422 36.04 4.45 23.15
CA ASP A 422 37.09 4.56 24.18
C ASP A 422 36.49 4.63 25.62
N ILE A 423 35.41 3.89 25.85
CA ILE A 423 34.82 3.67 27.17
C ILE A 423 34.92 2.16 27.50
N PRO A 424 35.69 1.77 28.53
CA PRO A 424 35.90 0.36 28.85
C PRO A 424 34.60 -0.43 29.05
N GLU A 425 33.60 0.16 29.72
CA GLU A 425 32.28 -0.46 29.95
C GLU A 425 31.56 -0.84 28.64
N VAL A 426 31.74 -0.05 27.58
CA VAL A 426 31.13 -0.30 26.26
C VAL A 426 31.81 -1.50 25.59
N VAL A 427 33.14 -1.54 25.63
CA VAL A 427 33.93 -2.65 25.06
C VAL A 427 33.62 -3.95 25.79
N THR A 428 33.66 -3.94 27.13
CA THR A 428 33.38 -5.13 27.95
C THR A 428 31.98 -5.68 27.68
N ARG A 429 30.93 -4.84 27.66
CA ARG A 429 29.57 -5.31 27.35
C ARG A 429 29.42 -5.84 25.94
N TRP A 430 30.13 -5.27 24.97
CA TRP A 430 30.09 -5.79 23.60
C TRP A 430 30.78 -7.14 23.50
N ASP A 431 31.92 -7.32 24.18
CA ASP A 431 32.64 -8.60 24.24
C ASP A 431 31.81 -9.69 24.93
N GLU A 432 30.99 -9.36 25.93
CA GLU A 432 30.03 -10.28 26.55
C GLU A 432 28.91 -10.75 25.59
N LEU A 433 28.64 -10.02 24.51
CA LEU A 433 27.58 -10.33 23.54
C LEU A 433 28.07 -11.06 22.28
N LYS A 434 29.37 -11.01 21.99
CA LYS A 434 29.98 -11.65 20.81
C LYS A 434 29.80 -13.17 20.87
#